data_AF-A0A1M6H5I5-F1
#
_entry.id   AF-A0A1M6H5I5-F1
#
_cell.length_a   1.000
_cell.length_b   1.000
_cell.length_c   1.000
_cell.angle_alpha   90.00
_cell.angle_beta   90.00
_cell.angle_gamma   90.00
#
_symmetry.space_group_name_H-M   'P 1'
#
loop_
_entity.id
_entity.type
_entity.pdbx_description
1 polymer ?
#
loop_
_entity_poly.entity_id
_entity_poly.type
_entity_poly.pdbx_seq_one_letter_code
_entity_poly.pdbx_strand_id
1 'polypeptide(L)'
;MTNRKLRVRQAQTIVPFGVGAILETQGESFVAADTGRWYLAKSEVVESPRLAARLKVSGFRSAPAAKNDFFDNDKAAGVPCVRFPEWLFCGACRRMVRWNNLLEKPGHPPLCPSCPRNPALVPMRFVQICPRGHMDDVNWPWWAHSRPKVAAQPCGGKNEHLSFLVDDTSMGLEALRVHCRRCDSGRDLLNLLDHKSTHCSGKHPWKRGSAENVCEEKALVVPRNAGNLYYPVTCSALDIPAPEDSGGPPLDPAVVDRIREEHHLWQAFLSAEGAKRRTLASMLADDAKVTEEELFILATYETGQELPVGREGFAEASSHAEELSREEWEALNTRVPITEKNLVTRPLSWPEGRTAVQELLRERFEVTVADRLREVRTLLGFSRVTPSLNSLVPVTGGPRASWLPAVEVFGEGIFLSFDEDLLAAWEAEPSIRERVAGISWELGQAFQQERLLGVTGPKLLPRMPMLHTFSHLFIRQLAFESGYGIASLQERIYARPGGRRHQAGVLVYTSAGDTQGTLGGLAAQGAPEPLAETVLRLLESGSWCSNDPLCSEHGARGPAALNRAACHACTLLPETSCETGNTLLDRVLLIGGNGVPGFFQPVIEAALDRAARTARGQA
;
A
#
# COMPACT_ATOMS: atom_id res chain seq x y z
N MET A 1 -4.17 -3.39 -34.50
CA MET A 1 -3.00 -3.93 -33.79
C MET A 1 -3.49 -4.43 -32.44
N THR A 2 -3.68 -5.74 -32.30
CA THR A 2 -4.33 -6.36 -31.14
C THR A 2 -3.28 -6.69 -30.08
N ASN A 3 -2.95 -5.71 -29.23
CA ASN A 3 -2.06 -5.92 -28.09
C ASN A 3 -2.58 -7.09 -27.25
N ARG A 4 -1.67 -7.95 -26.78
CA ARG A 4 -2.04 -9.06 -25.91
C ARG A 4 -2.60 -8.49 -24.60
N LYS A 5 -3.80 -8.92 -24.23
CA LYS A 5 -4.45 -8.48 -23.00
C LYS A 5 -4.23 -9.47 -21.88
N LEU A 6 -3.76 -8.95 -20.76
CA LEU A 6 -3.63 -9.67 -19.51
C LEU A 6 -4.69 -9.12 -18.57
N ARG A 7 -5.44 -10.01 -17.92
CA ARG A 7 -6.49 -9.63 -16.99
C ARG A 7 -5.87 -9.44 -15.61
N VAL A 8 -6.10 -8.26 -15.04
CA VAL A 8 -5.79 -7.92 -13.65
C VAL A 8 -7.01 -7.22 -13.06
N ARG A 9 -7.23 -7.37 -11.75
CA ARG A 9 -8.29 -6.63 -11.07
C ARG A 9 -7.91 -5.15 -11.03
N GLN A 10 -8.89 -4.25 -11.13
CA GLN A 10 -8.62 -2.81 -11.14
C GLN A 10 -7.87 -2.36 -9.88
N ALA A 11 -8.23 -2.87 -8.70
CA ALA A 11 -7.51 -2.62 -7.45
C ALA A 11 -6.02 -3.00 -7.51
N GLN A 12 -5.68 -4.05 -8.26
CA GLN A 12 -4.29 -4.50 -8.40
C GLN A 12 -3.42 -3.52 -9.20
N THR A 13 -4.02 -2.58 -9.94
CA THR A 13 -3.30 -1.51 -10.66
C THR A 13 -2.83 -0.37 -9.75
N ILE A 14 -3.22 -0.39 -8.48
CA ILE A 14 -2.70 0.49 -7.41
C ILE A 14 -1.70 -0.31 -6.58
N VAL A 15 -2.13 -1.44 -6.00
CA VAL A 15 -1.29 -2.38 -5.25
C VAL A 15 -1.79 -3.81 -5.51
N PRO A 16 -0.92 -4.78 -5.85
CA PRO A 16 0.54 -4.70 -5.82
C PRO A 16 1.19 -4.28 -7.16
N PHE A 17 0.43 -4.22 -8.25
CA PHE A 17 0.95 -4.01 -9.61
C PHE A 17 0.77 -2.55 -10.08
N GLY A 18 1.06 -1.61 -9.19
CA GLY A 18 1.08 -0.17 -9.47
C GLY A 18 2.13 0.23 -10.50
N VAL A 19 2.15 1.52 -10.87
CA VAL A 19 3.17 2.08 -11.77
C VAL A 19 4.57 1.68 -11.31
N GLY A 20 5.39 1.15 -12.22
CA GLY A 20 6.76 0.70 -11.93
C GLY A 20 6.87 -0.67 -11.25
N ALA A 21 5.78 -1.30 -10.84
CA ALA A 21 5.80 -2.66 -10.30
C ALA A 21 5.96 -3.71 -11.41
N ILE A 22 6.61 -4.83 -11.09
CA ILE A 22 6.70 -5.99 -11.98
C ILE A 22 5.42 -6.82 -11.84
N LEU A 23 4.78 -7.12 -12.96
CA LEU A 23 3.66 -8.04 -13.10
C LEU A 23 4.15 -9.30 -13.83
N GLU A 24 4.04 -10.46 -13.17
CA GLU A 24 4.31 -11.77 -13.77
C GLU A 24 3.00 -12.50 -14.06
N THR A 25 2.87 -13.02 -15.28
CA THR A 25 1.68 -13.79 -15.67
C THR A 25 1.96 -14.66 -16.88
N GLN A 26 1.41 -15.87 -16.90
CA GLN A 26 1.56 -16.84 -17.99
C GLN A 26 3.03 -17.10 -18.41
N GLY A 27 3.97 -17.04 -17.46
CA GLY A 27 5.41 -17.23 -17.70
C GLY A 27 6.14 -16.01 -18.29
N GLU A 28 5.44 -14.88 -18.45
CA GLU A 28 5.99 -13.61 -18.91
C GLU A 28 6.06 -12.58 -17.79
N SER A 29 6.81 -11.50 -18.04
CA SER A 29 7.05 -10.44 -17.07
C SER A 29 6.98 -9.08 -17.75
N PHE A 30 6.27 -8.16 -17.09
CA PHE A 30 6.02 -6.81 -17.56
C PHE A 30 6.14 -5.83 -16.41
N VAL A 31 6.30 -4.55 -16.71
CA VAL A 31 6.23 -3.46 -15.73
C VAL A 31 5.11 -2.51 -16.13
N ALA A 32 4.29 -2.09 -15.17
CA ALA A 32 3.23 -1.12 -15.40
C ALA A 32 3.81 0.25 -15.79
N ALA A 33 3.33 0.80 -16.91
CA ALA A 33 3.79 2.07 -17.42
C ALA A 33 3.30 3.25 -16.57
N ASP A 34 3.99 4.38 -16.69
CA ASP A 34 3.59 5.62 -16.03
C ASP A 34 2.18 6.07 -16.45
N THR A 35 1.56 6.89 -15.59
CA THR A 35 0.21 7.41 -15.84
C THR A 35 0.13 8.37 -17.04
N GLY A 36 1.26 8.88 -17.51
CA GLY A 36 1.33 9.65 -18.76
C GLY A 36 1.01 8.82 -20.01
N ARG A 37 1.02 7.49 -19.91
CA ARG A 37 0.59 6.59 -21.00
C ARG A 37 -0.86 6.13 -20.89
N TRP A 38 -1.56 6.47 -19.81
CA TRP A 38 -2.94 6.04 -19.63
C TRP A 38 -3.86 6.72 -20.64
N TYR A 39 -4.85 5.97 -21.13
CA TYR A 39 -5.83 6.53 -22.06
C TYR A 39 -6.93 7.26 -21.29
N LEU A 40 -6.68 8.55 -21.00
CA LEU A 40 -7.52 9.39 -20.14
C LEU A 40 -9.00 9.39 -20.53
N ALA A 41 -9.32 9.32 -21.82
CA ALA A 41 -10.70 9.32 -22.32
C ALA A 41 -11.51 8.07 -21.91
N LYS A 42 -10.85 6.97 -21.50
CA LYS A 42 -11.51 5.77 -20.95
C LYS A 42 -11.17 5.51 -19.48
N SER A 43 -10.48 6.44 -18.84
CA SER A 43 -10.24 6.41 -17.39
C SER A 43 -11.35 7.19 -16.70
N GLU A 44 -12.14 6.50 -15.89
CA GLU A 44 -13.24 7.10 -15.14
C GLU A 44 -12.71 8.03 -14.05
N VAL A 45 -13.43 9.10 -13.78
CA VAL A 45 -13.10 10.04 -12.69
C VAL A 45 -13.54 9.40 -11.38
N VAL A 46 -12.65 9.41 -10.39
CA VAL A 46 -12.96 8.95 -9.03
C VAL A 46 -13.05 10.17 -8.13
N GLU A 47 -14.26 10.46 -7.66
CA GLU A 47 -14.51 11.62 -6.81
C GLU A 47 -14.13 11.32 -5.35
N SER A 48 -13.23 12.13 -4.80
CA SER A 48 -12.93 12.18 -3.37
C SER A 48 -12.39 13.58 -3.02
N PRO A 49 -13.27 14.56 -2.79
CA PRO A 49 -12.87 15.95 -2.53
C PRO A 49 -11.91 16.07 -1.33
N ARG A 50 -12.21 15.36 -0.24
CA ARG A 50 -11.39 15.32 0.99
C ARG A 50 -9.95 14.87 0.72
N LEU A 51 -9.80 13.78 -0.03
CA LEU A 51 -8.49 13.25 -0.39
C LEU A 51 -7.77 14.14 -1.42
N ALA A 52 -8.50 14.69 -2.40
CA ALA A 52 -7.95 15.56 -3.43
C ALA A 52 -7.40 16.88 -2.84
N ALA A 53 -8.16 17.51 -1.95
CA ALA A 53 -7.77 18.72 -1.23
C ALA A 53 -6.50 18.47 -0.40
N ARG A 54 -6.43 17.36 0.32
CA ARG A 54 -5.26 17.00 1.14
C ARG A 54 -4.03 16.72 0.31
N LEU A 55 -4.16 16.01 -0.80
CA LEU A 55 -3.04 15.71 -1.68
C LEU A 55 -2.68 16.86 -2.64
N LYS A 56 -3.44 17.97 -2.61
CA LYS A 56 -3.27 19.14 -3.48
C LYS A 56 -3.29 18.74 -4.97
N VAL A 57 -4.22 17.85 -5.35
CA VAL A 57 -4.40 17.36 -6.73
C VAL A 57 -5.78 17.73 -7.28
N SER A 58 -5.90 17.87 -8.61
CA SER A 58 -7.17 18.20 -9.28
C SER A 58 -8.20 17.07 -9.24
N GLY A 59 -7.77 15.85 -8.95
CA GLY A 59 -8.67 14.71 -8.81
C GLY A 59 -7.98 13.38 -9.07
N PHE A 60 -8.80 12.34 -9.16
CA PHE A 60 -8.35 10.97 -9.33
C PHE A 60 -8.96 10.31 -10.56
N ARG A 61 -8.25 9.31 -11.09
CA ARG A 61 -8.76 8.51 -12.20
C ARG A 61 -8.50 7.04 -12.00
N SER A 62 -9.47 6.22 -12.39
CA SER A 62 -9.32 4.77 -12.34
C SER A 62 -8.65 4.23 -13.60
N ALA A 63 -7.98 3.08 -13.42
CA ALA A 63 -7.46 2.32 -14.54
C ALA A 63 -8.61 1.95 -15.49
N PRO A 64 -8.46 2.12 -16.82
CA PRO A 64 -9.50 1.73 -17.77
C PRO A 64 -9.86 0.25 -17.59
N ALA A 65 -11.12 -0.01 -17.23
CA ALA A 65 -11.64 -1.35 -17.00
C ALA A 65 -12.69 -1.71 -18.05
N ALA A 66 -12.76 -2.99 -18.42
CA ALA A 66 -13.90 -3.51 -19.16
C ALA A 66 -15.06 -3.72 -18.16
N LYS A 67 -16.28 -3.30 -18.54
CA LYS A 67 -17.46 -3.42 -17.67
C LYS A 67 -17.77 -4.87 -17.24
N ASN A 68 -17.51 -5.83 -18.13
CA ASN A 68 -17.63 -7.27 -17.88
C ASN A 68 -16.85 -8.04 -18.95
N ASP A 69 -16.83 -9.37 -18.83
CA ASP A 69 -16.16 -10.27 -19.78
C ASP A 69 -16.63 -10.10 -21.23
N PHE A 70 -17.89 -9.71 -21.45
CA PHE A 70 -18.45 -9.47 -22.78
C PHE A 70 -17.86 -8.21 -23.45
N PHE A 71 -17.61 -7.16 -22.66
CA PHE A 71 -17.00 -5.91 -23.15
C PHE A 71 -15.46 -5.95 -23.17
N ASP A 72 -14.84 -6.99 -22.61
CA ASP A 72 -13.39 -7.21 -22.68
C ASP A 72 -13.00 -7.84 -24.03
N ASN A 73 -12.88 -7.00 -25.06
CA ASN A 73 -12.39 -7.38 -26.38
C ASN A 73 -11.05 -6.72 -26.71
N ASP A 74 -10.38 -7.10 -27.80
CA ASP A 74 -9.07 -6.58 -28.19
C ASP A 74 -8.98 -5.04 -28.37
N LYS A 75 -10.11 -4.34 -28.48
CA LYS A 75 -10.20 -2.88 -28.61
C LYS A 75 -10.50 -2.15 -27.28
N ALA A 76 -10.84 -2.86 -26.21
CA ALA A 76 -11.05 -2.24 -24.90
C ALA A 76 -9.71 -1.66 -24.39
N ALA A 77 -9.76 -0.51 -23.72
CA ALA A 77 -8.55 0.07 -23.14
C ALA A 77 -8.13 -0.73 -21.90
N GLY A 78 -6.85 -0.64 -21.57
CA GLY A 78 -6.29 -1.18 -20.35
C GLY A 78 -5.05 -0.38 -19.97
N VAL A 79 -4.49 -0.67 -18.80
CA VAL A 79 -3.25 -0.04 -18.36
C VAL A 79 -2.10 -0.51 -19.26
N PRO A 80 -1.33 0.41 -19.86
CA PRO A 80 -0.17 0.03 -20.65
C PRO A 80 0.92 -0.59 -19.78
N CYS A 81 1.49 -1.69 -20.24
CA CYS A 81 2.65 -2.33 -19.62
C CYS A 81 3.78 -2.46 -20.63
N VAL A 82 5.02 -2.49 -20.14
CA VAL A 82 6.23 -2.67 -20.95
C VAL A 82 6.88 -4.00 -20.58
N ARG A 83 7.33 -4.78 -21.56
CA ARG A 83 8.05 -6.02 -21.28
C ARG A 83 9.35 -5.72 -20.54
N PHE A 84 9.55 -6.40 -19.42
CA PHE A 84 10.75 -6.27 -18.60
C PHE A 84 10.91 -7.51 -17.73
N PRO A 85 12.13 -8.06 -17.53
CA PRO A 85 13.39 -7.65 -18.13
C PRO A 85 13.42 -7.75 -19.66
N GLU A 86 14.26 -6.94 -20.32
CA GLU A 86 14.49 -7.06 -21.76
C GLU A 86 15.29 -8.32 -22.09
N TRP A 87 16.16 -8.77 -21.18
CA TRP A 87 16.91 -10.01 -21.39
C TRP A 87 16.05 -11.24 -21.08
N LEU A 88 15.88 -12.07 -22.10
CA LEU A 88 15.22 -13.36 -22.03
C LEU A 88 16.21 -14.47 -22.39
N PHE A 89 15.88 -15.72 -22.06
CA PHE A 89 16.66 -16.88 -22.49
C PHE A 89 15.76 -18.04 -22.93
N CYS A 90 16.27 -18.86 -23.84
CA CYS A 90 15.57 -20.05 -24.31
C CYS A 90 15.83 -21.24 -23.36
N GLY A 91 14.77 -21.86 -22.84
CA GLY A 91 14.90 -23.07 -22.00
C GLY A 91 15.54 -24.26 -22.73
N ALA A 92 15.32 -24.38 -24.05
CA ALA A 92 15.89 -25.46 -24.86
C ALA A 92 17.37 -25.23 -25.25
N CYS A 93 17.67 -24.20 -26.06
CA CYS A 93 19.04 -23.98 -26.54
C CYS A 93 19.90 -23.11 -25.63
N ARG A 94 19.38 -22.65 -24.48
CA ARG A 94 20.07 -21.79 -23.49
C ARG A 94 20.56 -20.43 -23.99
N ARG A 95 20.23 -20.04 -25.24
CA ARG A 95 20.64 -18.75 -25.82
C ARG A 95 19.90 -17.61 -25.12
N MET A 96 20.63 -16.56 -24.78
CA MET A 96 20.06 -15.30 -24.28
C MET A 96 19.78 -14.36 -25.45
N VAL A 97 18.66 -13.65 -25.37
CA VAL A 97 18.18 -12.71 -26.39
C VAL A 97 17.71 -11.46 -25.67
N ARG A 98 18.20 -10.29 -26.10
CA ARG A 98 17.68 -9.01 -25.64
C ARG A 98 16.46 -8.65 -26.50
N TRP A 99 15.30 -8.66 -25.87
CA TRP A 99 14.01 -8.40 -26.50
C TRP A 99 13.68 -6.92 -26.41
N ASN A 100 13.51 -6.26 -27.55
CA ASN A 100 13.17 -4.84 -27.62
C ASN A 100 11.76 -4.65 -28.21
N ASN A 101 11.25 -3.42 -28.16
CA ASN A 101 9.90 -3.09 -28.64
C ASN A 101 9.67 -3.39 -30.13
N LEU A 102 10.73 -3.46 -30.96
CA LEU A 102 10.61 -3.78 -32.39
C LEU A 102 10.40 -5.28 -32.64
N LEU A 103 10.79 -6.13 -31.69
CA LEU A 103 10.58 -7.57 -31.73
C LEU A 103 9.21 -7.98 -31.17
N GLU A 104 8.54 -7.08 -30.46
CA GLU A 104 7.23 -7.36 -29.85
C GLU A 104 6.16 -7.54 -30.92
N LYS A 105 5.44 -8.67 -30.85
CA LYS A 105 4.35 -9.00 -31.75
C LYS A 105 3.04 -9.07 -30.96
N PRO A 106 2.01 -8.28 -31.33
CA PRO A 106 0.74 -8.29 -30.62
C PRO A 106 0.14 -9.71 -30.58
N GLY A 107 -0.37 -10.12 -29.41
CA GLY A 107 -0.99 -11.43 -29.19
C GLY A 107 -0.03 -12.63 -29.05
N HIS A 108 1.28 -12.46 -29.26
CA HIS A 108 2.22 -13.58 -29.29
C HIS A 108 3.31 -13.45 -28.21
N PRO A 109 3.64 -14.53 -27.46
CA PRO A 109 4.77 -14.51 -26.54
C PRO A 109 6.10 -14.39 -27.31
N PRO A 110 7.18 -13.94 -26.65
CA PRO A 110 8.50 -13.88 -27.26
C PRO A 110 9.00 -15.30 -27.55
N LEU A 111 9.26 -15.62 -28.81
CA LEU A 111 9.69 -16.95 -29.23
C LEU A 111 11.18 -16.98 -29.58
N CYS A 112 11.83 -18.11 -29.31
CA CYS A 112 13.25 -18.30 -29.62
C CYS A 112 13.47 -18.38 -31.14
N PRO A 113 14.24 -17.45 -31.77
CA PRO A 113 14.46 -17.45 -33.21
C PRO A 113 15.46 -18.52 -33.69
N SER A 114 16.18 -19.16 -32.76
CA SER A 114 17.25 -20.12 -33.08
C SER A 114 16.81 -21.58 -33.01
N CYS A 115 15.59 -21.87 -32.54
CA CYS A 115 15.11 -23.22 -32.33
C CYS A 115 13.99 -23.55 -33.33
N PRO A 116 13.98 -24.75 -33.95
CA PRO A 116 13.02 -25.09 -34.98
C PRO A 116 11.56 -25.10 -34.49
N ARG A 117 11.33 -25.39 -33.20
CA ARG A 117 9.99 -25.36 -32.58
C ARG A 117 9.60 -24.02 -31.96
N ASN A 118 10.45 -22.98 -32.10
CA ASN A 118 10.21 -21.65 -31.55
C ASN A 118 9.66 -21.66 -30.11
N PRO A 119 10.30 -22.34 -29.14
CA PRO A 119 9.84 -22.35 -27.76
C PRO A 119 9.79 -20.92 -27.20
N ALA A 120 8.83 -20.67 -26.31
CA ALA A 120 8.72 -19.38 -25.62
C ALA A 120 10.00 -19.09 -24.83
N LEU A 121 10.45 -17.84 -24.89
CA LEU A 121 11.58 -17.33 -24.14
C LEU A 121 11.15 -17.03 -22.71
N VAL A 122 12.05 -17.29 -21.77
CA VAL A 122 11.84 -17.09 -20.34
C VAL A 122 12.57 -15.81 -19.91
N PRO A 123 11.93 -14.89 -19.16
CA PRO A 123 12.59 -13.69 -18.66
C PRO A 123 13.73 -14.04 -17.70
N MET A 124 14.82 -13.27 -17.76
CA MET A 124 15.90 -13.38 -16.77
C MET A 124 15.37 -13.15 -15.35
N ARG A 125 16.03 -13.78 -14.37
CA ARG A 125 15.55 -13.81 -12.97
C ARG A 125 16.05 -12.64 -12.12
N PHE A 126 17.10 -11.96 -12.56
CA PHE A 126 17.77 -10.91 -11.80
C PHE A 126 17.72 -9.58 -12.54
N VAL A 127 17.51 -8.52 -11.78
CA VAL A 127 17.45 -7.14 -12.25
C VAL A 127 18.29 -6.26 -11.32
N GLN A 128 18.66 -5.08 -11.77
CA GLN A 128 19.35 -4.10 -10.94
C GLN A 128 18.38 -2.99 -10.51
N ILE A 129 18.49 -2.55 -9.26
CA ILE A 129 17.72 -1.45 -8.67
C ILE A 129 18.66 -0.49 -7.92
N CYS A 130 18.26 0.76 -7.69
CA CYS A 130 19.04 1.70 -6.85
C CYS A 130 18.15 2.44 -5.83
N PRO A 131 18.73 3.07 -4.79
CA PRO A 131 17.98 3.85 -3.80
C PRO A 131 17.13 4.99 -4.37
N ARG A 132 17.54 5.62 -5.48
CA ARG A 132 16.72 6.60 -6.25
C ARG A 132 15.55 5.98 -7.04
N GLY A 133 15.30 4.68 -6.91
CA GLY A 133 14.15 3.98 -7.50
C GLY A 133 14.27 3.61 -9.00
N HIS A 134 15.45 3.80 -9.61
CA HIS A 134 15.76 3.27 -10.94
C HIS A 134 15.74 1.74 -10.94
N MET A 135 15.46 1.16 -12.09
CA MET A 135 15.50 -0.28 -12.31
C MET A 135 15.96 -0.55 -13.75
N ASP A 136 16.80 -1.55 -13.96
CA ASP A 136 17.23 -1.93 -15.31
C ASP A 136 17.61 -3.41 -15.34
N ASP A 137 17.85 -3.94 -16.52
CA ASP A 137 18.47 -5.25 -16.66
C ASP A 137 19.90 -5.23 -16.12
N VAL A 138 20.35 -6.33 -15.52
CA VAL A 138 21.77 -6.52 -15.23
C VAL A 138 22.54 -6.42 -16.54
N ASN A 139 23.70 -5.76 -16.53
CA ASN A 139 24.58 -5.73 -17.69
C ASN A 139 25.25 -7.11 -17.91
N TRP A 140 24.46 -8.05 -18.44
CA TRP A 140 24.89 -9.43 -18.68
C TRP A 140 26.11 -9.54 -19.62
N PRO A 141 26.24 -8.74 -20.69
CA PRO A 141 27.46 -8.69 -21.47
C PRO A 141 28.67 -8.35 -20.61
N TRP A 142 28.62 -7.28 -19.80
CA TRP A 142 29.72 -6.96 -18.90
C TRP A 142 29.98 -8.05 -17.87
N TRP A 143 28.94 -8.61 -17.24
CA TRP A 143 29.06 -9.66 -16.23
C TRP A 143 29.83 -10.87 -16.77
N ALA A 144 29.47 -11.36 -17.95
CA ALA A 144 30.12 -12.51 -18.60
C ALA A 144 31.60 -12.29 -18.92
N HIS A 145 32.04 -11.04 -19.04
CA HIS A 145 33.42 -10.66 -19.42
C HIS A 145 34.21 -10.01 -18.27
N SER A 146 33.60 -9.79 -17.11
CA SER A 146 34.20 -9.09 -15.97
C SER A 146 35.33 -9.86 -15.27
N ARG A 147 35.45 -11.18 -15.50
CA ARG A 147 36.56 -12.02 -15.03
C ARG A 147 36.98 -12.97 -16.15
N PRO A 148 37.70 -12.49 -17.18
CA PRO A 148 38.13 -13.35 -18.26
C PRO A 148 39.14 -14.38 -17.74
N LYS A 149 39.07 -15.63 -18.21
CA LYS A 149 40.23 -16.54 -18.10
C LYS A 149 41.38 -15.93 -18.91
N VAL A 150 42.62 -16.18 -18.47
CA VAL A 150 43.90 -15.57 -18.91
C VAL A 150 44.19 -15.66 -20.44
N ALA A 151 43.31 -16.24 -21.25
CA ALA A 151 43.44 -16.38 -22.69
C ALA A 151 42.18 -15.95 -23.50
N ALA A 152 41.29 -15.12 -22.95
CA ALA A 152 40.09 -14.70 -23.69
C ALA A 152 40.45 -13.70 -24.81
N GLN A 153 40.16 -14.06 -26.06
CA GLN A 153 40.30 -13.14 -27.21
C GLN A 153 39.46 -11.86 -26.99
N PRO A 154 39.91 -10.68 -27.47
CA PRO A 154 39.13 -9.44 -27.39
C PRO A 154 37.77 -9.64 -28.07
N CYS A 155 36.71 -9.76 -27.27
CA CYS A 155 35.36 -9.86 -27.78
C CYS A 155 34.93 -8.46 -28.24
N GLY A 156 34.93 -8.22 -29.55
CA GLY A 156 34.47 -6.97 -30.14
C GLY A 156 32.97 -6.77 -29.97
N GLY A 157 32.54 -6.43 -28.75
CA GLY A 157 31.36 -5.65 -28.35
C GLY A 157 29.96 -6.04 -28.84
N LYS A 158 29.77 -7.08 -29.65
CA LYS A 158 28.44 -7.46 -30.15
C LYS A 158 27.75 -8.40 -29.15
N ASN A 159 26.77 -7.83 -28.46
CA ASN A 159 25.97 -8.36 -27.34
C ASN A 159 25.13 -9.63 -27.63
N GLU A 160 25.40 -10.41 -28.68
CA GLU A 160 24.40 -11.32 -29.28
C GLU A 160 24.68 -12.83 -29.12
N HIS A 161 25.75 -13.19 -28.40
CA HIS A 161 26.23 -14.58 -28.27
C HIS A 161 26.21 -15.12 -26.84
N LEU A 162 25.42 -14.51 -25.95
CA LEU A 162 25.31 -14.95 -24.57
C LEU A 162 24.41 -16.18 -24.43
N SER A 163 24.70 -16.99 -23.42
CA SER A 163 23.90 -18.14 -23.01
C SER A 163 23.84 -18.26 -21.50
N PHE A 164 22.67 -18.67 -21.02
CA PHE A 164 22.42 -18.92 -19.61
C PHE A 164 22.45 -20.42 -19.35
N LEU A 165 23.53 -20.88 -18.73
CA LEU A 165 23.83 -22.28 -18.48
C LEU A 165 23.56 -22.63 -17.02
N VAL A 166 23.19 -23.89 -16.80
CA VAL A 166 23.03 -24.48 -15.48
C VAL A 166 24.04 -25.62 -15.40
N ASP A 167 24.84 -25.62 -14.33
CA ASP A 167 25.77 -26.68 -13.98
C ASP A 167 25.08 -27.65 -13.03
N ASP A 168 25.04 -28.93 -13.40
CA ASP A 168 24.36 -29.97 -12.62
C ASP A 168 25.22 -30.46 -11.43
N THR A 169 26.49 -30.02 -11.33
CA THR A 169 27.43 -30.45 -10.29
C THR A 169 27.45 -29.57 -9.05
N SER A 170 26.92 -28.35 -9.16
CA SER A 170 26.93 -27.34 -8.10
C SER A 170 25.50 -27.03 -7.64
N MET A 171 25.36 -26.49 -6.44
CA MET A 171 24.06 -26.06 -5.89
C MET A 171 24.00 -24.54 -5.78
N GLY A 172 22.80 -23.95 -5.77
CA GLY A 172 22.65 -22.51 -5.52
C GLY A 172 23.03 -21.60 -6.71
N LEU A 173 23.65 -20.46 -6.44
CA LEU A 173 23.96 -19.44 -7.44
C LEU A 173 25.24 -19.74 -8.24
N GLU A 174 26.20 -20.49 -7.67
CA GLU A 174 27.39 -20.94 -8.40
C GLU A 174 27.05 -21.90 -9.55
N ALA A 175 25.92 -22.61 -9.47
CA ALA A 175 25.41 -23.48 -10.51
C ALA A 175 24.90 -22.72 -11.75
N LEU A 176 24.64 -21.42 -11.62
CA LEU A 176 24.09 -20.60 -12.71
C LEU A 176 25.22 -19.79 -13.34
N ARG A 177 25.37 -19.87 -14.67
CA ARG A 177 26.46 -19.18 -15.39
C ARG A 177 25.96 -18.44 -16.62
N VAL A 178 26.48 -17.24 -16.83
CA VAL A 178 26.35 -16.53 -18.11
C VAL A 178 27.63 -16.73 -18.90
N HIS A 179 27.49 -17.24 -20.13
CA HIS A 179 28.60 -17.64 -20.98
C HIS A 179 28.50 -17.02 -22.38
N CYS A 180 29.61 -16.51 -22.90
CA CYS A 180 29.72 -15.94 -24.25
C CYS A 180 30.30 -16.98 -25.21
N ARG A 181 29.48 -17.48 -26.15
CA ARG A 181 29.88 -18.52 -27.11
C ARG A 181 30.96 -18.10 -28.11
N ARG A 182 31.28 -16.81 -28.18
CA ARG A 182 32.25 -16.27 -29.16
C ARG A 182 33.68 -16.25 -28.63
N CYS A 183 33.88 -15.82 -27.40
CA CYS A 183 35.20 -15.67 -26.78
C CYS A 183 35.45 -16.66 -25.63
N ASP A 184 34.50 -17.56 -25.39
CA ASP A 184 34.49 -18.56 -24.32
C ASP A 184 34.50 -17.99 -22.88
N SER A 185 34.46 -16.67 -22.71
CA SER A 185 34.34 -16.03 -21.40
C SER A 185 32.99 -16.36 -20.75
N GLY A 186 32.99 -16.59 -19.44
CA GLY A 186 31.76 -16.72 -18.67
C GLY A 186 32.00 -16.57 -17.19
N ARG A 187 30.94 -16.22 -16.46
CA ARG A 187 30.98 -15.99 -15.02
C ARG A 187 29.73 -16.58 -14.38
N ASP A 188 29.92 -17.27 -13.26
CA ASP A 188 28.83 -17.75 -12.40
C ASP A 188 28.08 -16.58 -11.72
N LEU A 189 26.99 -16.88 -11.02
CA LEU A 189 26.20 -15.86 -10.32
C LEU A 189 26.51 -15.76 -8.81
N LEU A 190 27.53 -16.48 -8.29
CA LEU A 190 27.82 -16.55 -6.85
C LEU A 190 28.01 -15.15 -6.25
N ASN A 191 28.75 -14.29 -6.94
CA ASN A 191 29.07 -12.92 -6.50
C ASN A 191 28.14 -11.88 -7.15
N LEU A 192 27.05 -12.29 -7.79
CA LEU A 192 26.17 -11.37 -8.53
C LEU A 192 25.48 -10.39 -7.57
N LEU A 193 25.13 -10.85 -6.38
CA LEU A 193 24.39 -10.09 -5.38
C LEU A 193 25.27 -9.14 -4.57
N ASP A 194 26.59 -9.18 -4.74
CA ASP A 194 27.52 -8.32 -4.02
C ASP A 194 27.41 -6.87 -4.49
N HIS A 195 27.10 -5.95 -3.57
CA HIS A 195 26.85 -4.52 -3.81
C HIS A 195 28.06 -3.71 -4.31
N LYS A 196 29.21 -4.35 -4.57
CA LYS A 196 30.49 -3.68 -4.79
C LYS A 196 30.80 -3.33 -6.25
N SER A 197 30.00 -3.75 -7.22
CA SER A 197 30.49 -3.81 -8.62
C SER A 197 29.61 -3.22 -9.74
N THR A 198 28.42 -2.68 -9.45
CA THR A 198 27.50 -2.17 -10.49
C THR A 198 27.05 -0.74 -10.23
N HIS A 199 27.30 0.14 -11.20
CA HIS A 199 26.75 1.50 -11.22
C HIS A 199 25.32 1.49 -11.76
N CYS A 200 24.47 2.35 -11.21
CA CYS A 200 23.12 2.52 -11.71
C CYS A 200 23.12 3.13 -13.12
N SER A 201 22.29 2.58 -14.01
CA SER A 201 22.15 3.09 -15.38
C SER A 201 21.24 4.32 -15.51
N GLY A 202 20.60 4.75 -14.41
CA GLY A 202 19.68 5.90 -14.41
C GLY A 202 18.40 5.68 -15.22
N LYS A 203 18.03 4.42 -15.50
CA LYS A 203 16.86 4.10 -16.34
C LYS A 203 15.61 3.75 -15.52
N HIS A 204 14.48 4.06 -16.14
CA HIS A 204 13.15 3.58 -15.76
C HIS A 204 12.48 2.91 -16.98
N PRO A 205 12.44 1.57 -17.08
CA PRO A 205 11.91 0.82 -18.24
C PRO A 205 10.49 1.23 -18.64
N TRP A 206 9.72 1.70 -17.67
CA TRP A 206 8.31 2.05 -17.83
C TRP A 206 8.07 3.51 -18.20
N LYS A 207 9.09 4.39 -18.08
CA LYS A 207 9.00 5.82 -18.45
C LYS A 207 9.52 6.05 -19.86
N ARG A 208 8.98 7.06 -20.56
CA ARG A 208 9.44 7.43 -21.92
C ARG A 208 10.58 8.46 -21.80
N GLY A 209 11.73 8.21 -22.43
CA GLY A 209 12.83 9.17 -22.52
C GLY A 209 13.68 9.36 -21.25
N SER A 210 13.57 8.47 -20.26
CA SER A 210 14.10 8.66 -18.90
C SER A 210 15.45 7.96 -18.66
N ALA A 211 16.47 8.28 -19.44
CA ALA A 211 17.80 8.18 -18.87
C ALA A 211 18.03 9.49 -18.12
N GLU A 212 17.94 9.47 -16.79
CA GLU A 212 18.67 10.50 -16.04
C GLU A 212 20.15 10.28 -16.40
N ASN A 213 20.75 11.22 -17.11
CA ASN A 213 22.01 10.95 -17.82
C ASN A 213 23.18 10.57 -16.90
N VAL A 214 23.08 10.77 -15.58
CA VAL A 214 24.07 10.29 -14.59
C VAL A 214 23.38 9.96 -13.26
N CYS A 215 23.42 8.69 -12.84
CA CYS A 215 23.05 8.26 -11.49
C CYS A 215 24.32 7.84 -10.73
N GLU A 216 24.65 8.54 -9.66
CA GLU A 216 25.86 8.25 -8.86
C GLU A 216 25.68 7.10 -7.86
N GLU A 217 24.43 6.68 -7.63
CA GLU A 217 24.12 5.56 -6.76
C GLU A 217 24.69 4.23 -7.25
N LYS A 218 25.02 3.36 -6.29
CA LYS A 218 25.33 1.96 -6.55
C LYS A 218 24.05 1.19 -6.81
N ALA A 219 24.07 0.37 -7.85
CA ALA A 219 22.98 -0.54 -8.14
C ALA A 219 23.13 -1.83 -7.34
N LEU A 220 22.02 -2.32 -6.80
CA LEU A 220 21.91 -3.61 -6.16
C LEU A 220 21.25 -4.58 -7.14
N VAL A 221 21.87 -5.74 -7.35
CA VAL A 221 21.25 -6.81 -8.13
C VAL A 221 20.37 -7.64 -7.20
N VAL A 222 19.12 -7.84 -7.57
CA VAL A 222 18.14 -8.59 -6.80
C VAL A 222 17.34 -9.54 -7.69
N PRO A 223 16.80 -10.64 -7.15
CA PRO A 223 15.74 -11.40 -7.81
C PRO A 223 14.56 -10.49 -8.16
N ARG A 224 13.93 -10.70 -9.31
CA ARG A 224 12.78 -9.90 -9.78
C ARG A 224 11.53 -10.00 -8.90
N ASN A 225 11.48 -10.98 -8.00
CA ASN A 225 10.43 -11.20 -7.01
C ASN A 225 10.87 -10.79 -5.58
N ALA A 226 11.98 -10.08 -5.43
CA ALA A 226 12.43 -9.62 -4.12
C ALA A 226 11.50 -8.53 -3.57
N GLY A 227 11.19 -8.58 -2.27
CA GLY A 227 10.29 -7.62 -1.62
C GLY A 227 10.82 -6.17 -1.63
N ASN A 228 12.15 -6.00 -1.67
CA ASN A 228 12.78 -4.68 -1.76
C ASN A 228 12.80 -4.08 -3.17
N LEU A 229 12.22 -4.79 -4.15
CA LEU A 229 12.09 -4.29 -5.51
C LEU A 229 11.03 -3.19 -5.58
N TYR A 230 9.94 -3.24 -4.82
CA TYR A 230 8.83 -2.29 -4.95
C TYR A 230 8.12 -2.06 -3.61
N TYR A 231 8.24 -0.84 -3.08
CA TYR A 231 7.48 -0.38 -1.92
C TYR A 231 6.47 0.67 -2.38
N PRO A 232 5.18 0.31 -2.57
CA PRO A 232 4.17 1.29 -2.97
C PRO A 232 3.94 2.30 -1.85
N VAL A 233 3.74 3.56 -2.25
CA VAL A 233 3.30 4.63 -1.36
C VAL A 233 1.89 5.00 -1.75
N THR A 234 0.95 4.53 -0.93
CA THR A 234 -0.48 4.76 -1.11
C THR A 234 -1.02 5.72 -0.06
N CYS A 235 -2.09 6.41 -0.42
CA CYS A 235 -2.93 7.14 0.52
C CYS A 235 -4.38 6.72 0.26
N SER A 236 -5.17 6.55 1.31
CA SER A 236 -6.58 6.28 1.15
C SER A 236 -7.42 6.99 2.19
N ALA A 237 -8.65 7.30 1.80
CA ALA A 237 -9.62 7.99 2.62
C ALA A 237 -10.95 7.25 2.54
N LEU A 238 -11.62 7.12 3.69
CA LEU A 238 -13.03 6.76 3.72
C LEU A 238 -13.86 7.95 3.24
N ASP A 239 -14.95 7.66 2.53
CA ASP A 239 -15.91 8.68 2.11
C ASP A 239 -16.86 8.96 3.28
N ILE A 240 -16.52 9.99 4.06
CA ILE A 240 -17.24 10.40 5.27
C ILE A 240 -17.96 11.74 5.01
N PRO A 241 -19.05 12.03 5.77
CA PRO A 241 -19.69 13.34 5.76
C PRO A 241 -18.68 14.46 6.00
N ALA A 242 -18.90 15.63 5.38
CA ALA A 242 -18.08 16.80 5.67
C ALA A 242 -18.23 17.19 7.15
N PRO A 243 -17.13 17.42 7.89
CA PRO A 243 -17.23 17.83 9.28
C PRO A 243 -17.92 19.20 9.37
N GLU A 244 -18.83 19.35 10.34
CA GLU A 244 -19.63 20.57 10.56
C GLU A 244 -18.76 21.84 10.77
N ASP A 245 -17.48 21.67 11.08
CA ASP A 245 -16.51 22.76 11.37
C ASP A 245 -15.33 22.84 10.37
N SER A 246 -15.44 22.20 9.19
CA SER A 246 -14.48 22.46 8.11
C SER A 246 -14.79 23.81 7.46
N GLY A 247 -14.10 24.85 7.92
CA GLY A 247 -14.16 26.19 7.36
C GLY A 247 -14.01 26.16 5.83
N GLY A 248 -15.09 26.55 5.15
CA GLY A 248 -15.16 26.77 3.71
C GLY A 248 -15.45 25.51 2.89
N PRO A 249 -16.62 25.37 2.24
CA PRO A 249 -16.77 24.39 1.17
C PRO A 249 -15.71 24.66 0.08
N PRO A 250 -15.23 23.64 -0.65
CA PRO A 250 -14.57 23.90 -1.94
C PRO A 250 -15.54 24.76 -2.76
N LEU A 251 -15.02 25.83 -3.41
CA LEU A 251 -15.81 26.72 -4.25
C LEU A 251 -16.87 25.92 -5.01
N ASP A 252 -18.14 26.26 -4.79
CA ASP A 252 -19.28 25.63 -5.45
C ASP A 252 -18.96 25.50 -6.95
N PRO A 253 -19.08 24.31 -7.57
CA PRO A 253 -18.86 24.15 -9.00
C PRO A 253 -19.58 25.21 -9.85
N ALA A 254 -20.76 25.67 -9.43
CA ALA A 254 -21.50 26.75 -10.10
C ALA A 254 -20.89 28.15 -9.90
N VAL A 255 -20.04 28.36 -8.90
CA VAL A 255 -19.22 29.56 -8.73
C VAL A 255 -17.96 29.46 -9.56
N VAL A 256 -17.33 28.27 -9.61
CA VAL A 256 -16.16 28.01 -10.46
C VAL A 256 -16.49 28.21 -11.94
N ASP A 257 -17.57 27.61 -12.44
CA ASP A 257 -17.96 27.72 -13.85
C ASP A 257 -18.32 29.17 -14.21
N ARG A 258 -18.96 29.90 -13.30
CA ARG A 258 -19.28 31.33 -13.47
C ARG A 258 -18.03 32.22 -13.55
N ILE A 259 -17.03 31.95 -12.70
CA ILE A 259 -15.75 32.68 -12.76
C ILE A 259 -15.05 32.42 -14.10
N ARG A 260 -15.08 31.16 -14.58
CA ARG A 260 -14.41 30.74 -15.82
C ARG A 260 -15.05 31.27 -17.09
N GLU A 261 -16.37 31.14 -17.17
CA GLU A 261 -17.12 31.34 -18.42
C GLU A 261 -17.75 32.73 -18.51
N GLU A 262 -18.09 33.35 -17.38
CA GLU A 262 -18.92 34.56 -17.35
C GLU A 262 -18.19 35.79 -16.80
N HIS A 263 -17.11 35.63 -16.03
CA HIS A 263 -16.46 36.77 -15.37
C HIS A 263 -15.48 37.53 -16.30
N HIS A 264 -15.88 38.73 -16.71
CA HIS A 264 -15.14 39.58 -17.66
C HIS A 264 -13.67 39.89 -17.28
N LEU A 265 -13.33 39.89 -15.98
CA LEU A 265 -11.97 40.12 -15.50
C LEU A 265 -11.07 38.86 -15.50
N TRP A 266 -11.63 37.65 -15.70
CA TRP A 266 -10.90 36.39 -15.53
C TRP A 266 -9.70 36.26 -16.47
N GLN A 267 -9.90 36.47 -17.78
CA GLN A 267 -8.81 36.39 -18.77
C GLN A 267 -7.73 37.45 -18.55
N ALA A 268 -8.12 38.65 -18.10
CA ALA A 268 -7.20 39.72 -17.76
C ALA A 268 -6.37 39.40 -16.52
N PHE A 269 -6.97 38.76 -15.52
CA PHE A 269 -6.29 38.29 -14.31
C PHE A 269 -5.27 37.17 -14.62
N LEU A 270 -5.62 36.20 -15.46
CA LEU A 270 -4.71 35.12 -15.87
C LEU A 270 -3.47 35.64 -16.62
N SER A 271 -3.63 36.73 -17.37
CA SER A 271 -2.56 37.31 -18.21
C SER A 271 -1.73 38.39 -17.51
N ALA A 272 -2.11 38.80 -16.29
CA ALA A 272 -1.46 39.89 -15.55
C ALA A 272 -0.32 39.38 -14.64
N GLU A 273 0.68 40.24 -14.42
CA GLU A 273 1.81 39.94 -13.50
C GLU A 273 2.01 41.06 -12.47
N GLY A 274 2.69 40.74 -11.36
CA GLY A 274 3.10 41.69 -10.33
C GLY A 274 1.93 42.41 -9.63
N ALA A 275 2.09 43.71 -9.37
CA ALA A 275 1.10 44.52 -8.64
C ALA A 275 -0.26 44.58 -9.34
N LYS A 276 -0.30 44.56 -10.68
CA LYS A 276 -1.54 44.56 -11.46
C LYS A 276 -2.37 43.29 -11.25
N ARG A 277 -1.71 42.12 -11.11
CA ARG A 277 -2.40 40.85 -10.86
C ARG A 277 -3.11 40.84 -9.50
N ARG A 278 -2.48 41.42 -8.47
CA ARG A 278 -3.09 41.52 -7.13
C ARG A 278 -4.30 42.45 -7.11
N THR A 279 -4.23 43.58 -7.80
CA THR A 279 -5.39 44.49 -7.91
C THR A 279 -6.56 43.83 -8.62
N LEU A 280 -6.31 43.07 -9.70
CA LEU A 280 -7.35 42.31 -10.39
C LEU A 280 -7.88 41.15 -9.55
N ALA A 281 -7.03 40.48 -8.76
CA ALA A 281 -7.46 39.42 -7.84
C ALA A 281 -8.43 39.95 -6.78
N SER A 282 -8.11 41.11 -6.19
CA SER A 282 -8.95 41.75 -5.16
C SER A 282 -10.32 42.15 -5.71
N MET A 283 -10.36 42.77 -6.90
CA MET A 283 -11.62 43.14 -7.56
C MET A 283 -12.46 41.91 -7.94
N LEU A 284 -11.83 40.85 -8.44
CA LEU A 284 -12.52 39.62 -8.85
C LEU A 284 -13.02 38.81 -7.64
N ALA A 285 -12.26 38.80 -6.55
CA ALA A 285 -12.63 38.18 -5.28
C ALA A 285 -13.90 38.83 -4.69
N ASP A 286 -13.93 40.16 -4.65
CA ASP A 286 -15.09 40.93 -4.17
C ASP A 286 -16.33 40.71 -5.05
N ASP A 287 -16.18 40.76 -6.39
CA ASP A 287 -17.30 40.58 -7.34
C ASP A 287 -17.86 39.15 -7.32
N ALA A 288 -16.99 38.14 -7.27
CA ALA A 288 -17.39 36.73 -7.25
C ALA A 288 -17.73 36.20 -5.85
N LYS A 289 -17.55 37.02 -4.80
CA LYS A 289 -17.73 36.67 -3.38
C LYS A 289 -16.90 35.45 -2.96
N VAL A 290 -15.65 35.41 -3.41
CA VAL A 290 -14.67 34.36 -3.07
C VAL A 290 -13.45 35.01 -2.44
N THR A 291 -12.60 34.24 -1.76
CA THR A 291 -11.34 34.76 -1.23
C THR A 291 -10.30 34.91 -2.33
N GLU A 292 -9.36 35.86 -2.17
CA GLU A 292 -8.23 35.99 -3.10
C GLU A 292 -7.41 34.69 -3.19
N GLU A 293 -7.28 33.95 -2.10
CA GLU A 293 -6.56 32.67 -2.05
C GLU A 293 -7.20 31.60 -2.95
N GLU A 294 -8.52 31.42 -2.89
CA GLU A 294 -9.26 30.48 -3.74
C GLU A 294 -9.13 30.83 -5.24
N LEU A 295 -9.09 32.13 -5.53
CA LEU A 295 -9.00 32.70 -6.87
C LEU A 295 -7.61 32.54 -7.47
N PHE A 296 -6.56 32.72 -6.65
CA PHE A 296 -5.18 32.39 -7.03
C PHE A 296 -4.99 30.89 -7.22
N ILE A 297 -5.61 30.05 -6.38
CA ILE A 297 -5.62 28.60 -6.56
C ILE A 297 -6.27 28.24 -7.92
N LEU A 298 -7.43 28.81 -8.25
CA LEU A 298 -8.09 28.65 -9.54
C LEU A 298 -7.22 29.11 -10.73
N ALA A 299 -6.51 30.23 -10.59
CA ALA A 299 -5.63 30.78 -11.63
C ALA A 299 -4.43 29.88 -11.92
N THR A 300 -3.88 29.31 -10.85
CA THR A 300 -2.73 28.40 -10.88
C THR A 300 -3.12 27.13 -11.64
N TYR A 301 -4.37 26.66 -11.48
CA TYR A 301 -4.92 25.52 -12.24
C TYR A 301 -5.04 25.77 -13.75
N GLU A 302 -5.30 27.01 -14.19
CA GLU A 302 -5.50 27.33 -15.62
C GLU A 302 -4.26 27.79 -16.36
N THR A 303 -3.40 28.59 -15.71
CA THR A 303 -2.18 29.10 -16.35
C THR A 303 -1.01 28.12 -16.28
N GLY A 304 -1.10 27.10 -15.42
CA GLY A 304 -0.01 26.18 -15.16
C GLY A 304 1.23 26.84 -14.54
N GLN A 305 1.14 28.10 -14.07
CA GLN A 305 2.23 28.76 -13.36
C GLN A 305 2.39 28.12 -11.99
N GLU A 306 3.61 27.68 -11.69
CA GLU A 306 3.95 26.92 -10.49
C GLU A 306 3.87 27.79 -9.23
N LEU A 307 3.18 27.29 -8.19
CA LEU A 307 3.54 27.63 -6.82
C LEU A 307 4.87 26.93 -6.49
N PRO A 308 5.84 27.62 -5.87
CA PRO A 308 7.07 27.01 -5.38
C PRO A 308 6.76 26.18 -4.14
N VAL A 309 6.12 25.03 -4.32
CA VAL A 309 5.96 24.04 -3.26
C VAL A 309 7.24 23.21 -3.24
N GLY A 310 8.12 23.59 -2.32
CA GLY A 310 9.39 22.95 -2.04
C GLY A 310 9.25 21.45 -1.72
N ARG A 311 10.38 20.76 -1.86
CA ARG A 311 10.55 19.33 -1.56
C ARG A 311 10.52 19.07 -0.04
N GLU A 312 9.38 19.27 0.60
CA GLU A 312 9.19 18.93 2.03
C GLU A 312 8.26 17.70 2.14
N GLY A 313 8.75 16.56 1.66
CA GLY A 313 7.95 15.37 1.35
C GLY A 313 7.55 14.45 2.51
N PHE A 314 7.76 14.85 3.77
CA PHE A 314 7.42 13.99 4.93
C PHE A 314 6.53 14.68 5.97
N ALA A 315 6.85 15.91 6.37
CA ALA A 315 6.03 16.66 7.31
C ALA A 315 4.61 16.88 6.76
N GLU A 316 4.48 17.24 5.48
CA GLU A 316 3.17 17.41 4.83
C GLU A 316 2.43 16.07 4.69
N ALA A 317 3.07 15.00 4.18
CA ALA A 317 2.42 13.69 4.00
C ALA A 317 1.96 13.04 5.33
N SER A 318 2.78 13.13 6.38
CA SER A 318 2.42 12.69 7.73
C SER A 318 1.26 13.51 8.29
N SER A 319 1.27 14.84 8.07
CA SER A 319 0.16 15.71 8.50
C SER A 319 -1.15 15.36 7.79
N HIS A 320 -1.11 15.06 6.50
CA HIS A 320 -2.31 14.67 5.74
C HIS A 320 -2.92 13.36 6.24
N ALA A 321 -2.09 12.35 6.49
CA ALA A 321 -2.55 11.07 7.03
C ALA A 321 -3.11 11.21 8.46
N GLU A 322 -2.50 12.06 9.28
CA GLU A 322 -2.97 12.36 10.63
C GLU A 322 -4.34 13.02 10.63
N GLU A 323 -4.55 14.04 9.80
CA GLU A 323 -5.82 14.74 9.70
C GLU A 323 -6.92 13.85 9.13
N LEU A 324 -6.63 13.05 8.08
CA LEU A 324 -7.58 12.09 7.53
C LEU A 324 -8.01 11.05 8.58
N SER A 325 -7.05 10.53 9.36
CA SER A 325 -7.30 9.61 10.48
C SER A 325 -8.15 10.25 11.56
N ARG A 326 -7.91 11.53 11.89
CA ARG A 326 -8.69 12.27 12.90
C ARG A 326 -10.15 12.44 12.48
N GLU A 327 -10.40 12.87 11.26
CA GLU A 327 -11.76 13.09 10.75
C GLU A 327 -12.53 11.77 10.62
N GLU A 328 -11.87 10.69 10.17
CA GLU A 328 -12.50 9.37 10.10
C GLU A 328 -12.87 8.86 11.50
N TRP A 329 -11.97 9.04 12.46
CA TRP A 329 -12.25 8.72 13.86
C TRP A 329 -13.44 9.53 14.38
N GLU A 330 -13.50 10.84 14.14
CA GLU A 330 -14.62 11.69 14.57
C GLU A 330 -15.95 11.28 13.91
N ALA A 331 -15.93 10.92 12.63
CA ALA A 331 -17.11 10.49 11.90
C ALA A 331 -17.60 9.09 12.33
N LEU A 332 -16.71 8.16 12.67
CA LEU A 332 -17.06 6.80 13.08
C LEU A 332 -17.37 6.69 14.57
N ASN A 333 -16.69 7.50 15.41
CA ASN A 333 -16.83 7.51 16.86
C ASN A 333 -17.98 8.42 17.33
N THR A 334 -19.17 8.19 16.77
CA THR A 334 -20.40 8.88 17.13
C THR A 334 -21.50 7.88 17.43
N ARG A 335 -22.44 8.27 18.30
CA ARG A 335 -23.64 7.49 18.62
C ARG A 335 -24.81 7.77 17.66
N VAL A 336 -24.61 8.69 16.71
CA VAL A 336 -25.62 9.04 15.71
C VAL A 336 -25.41 8.20 14.45
N PRO A 337 -26.44 7.49 13.95
CA PRO A 337 -26.33 6.75 12.70
C PRO A 337 -26.13 7.69 11.52
N ILE A 338 -25.23 7.34 10.61
CA ILE A 338 -25.00 8.06 9.36
C ILE A 338 -25.77 7.34 8.25
N THR A 339 -26.51 8.08 7.43
CA THR A 339 -27.23 7.52 6.27
C THR A 339 -26.96 8.37 5.04
N GLU A 340 -25.78 8.19 4.47
CA GLU A 340 -25.35 8.86 3.25
C GLU A 340 -25.18 7.89 2.09
N LYS A 341 -24.99 8.42 0.87
CA LYS A 341 -24.86 7.63 -0.35
C LYS A 341 -23.76 6.57 -0.23
N ASN A 342 -22.60 6.98 0.29
CA ASN A 342 -21.36 6.22 0.30
C ASN A 342 -20.96 5.71 1.71
N LEU A 343 -21.70 6.10 2.75
CA LEU A 343 -21.49 5.64 4.12
C LEU A 343 -22.84 5.46 4.84
N VAL A 344 -23.09 4.25 5.32
CA VAL A 344 -24.25 3.93 6.16
C VAL A 344 -23.75 3.25 7.42
N THR A 345 -23.94 3.89 8.57
CA THR A 345 -23.50 3.38 9.88
C THR A 345 -24.66 3.20 10.84
N ARG A 346 -24.56 2.18 11.68
CA ARG A 346 -25.46 1.92 12.80
C ARG A 346 -24.64 1.67 14.07
N PRO A 347 -24.54 2.67 14.95
CA PRO A 347 -24.07 2.49 16.31
C PRO A 347 -24.97 1.48 17.03
N LEU A 348 -24.35 0.50 17.69
CA LEU A 348 -25.05 -0.56 18.39
C LEU A 348 -24.92 -0.35 19.90
N SER A 349 -26.04 -0.52 20.59
CA SER A 349 -26.03 -0.62 22.05
C SER A 349 -25.93 -2.08 22.45
N TRP A 350 -24.97 -2.39 23.31
CA TRP A 350 -24.94 -3.67 24.00
C TRP A 350 -26.24 -3.85 24.80
N PRO A 351 -26.92 -5.00 24.74
CA PRO A 351 -27.98 -5.30 25.68
C PRO A 351 -27.42 -5.34 27.11
N GLU A 352 -28.29 -5.26 28.13
CA GLU A 352 -27.85 -5.52 29.50
C GLU A 352 -27.16 -6.89 29.60
N GLY A 353 -25.96 -6.89 30.17
CA GLY A 353 -25.10 -8.07 30.23
C GLY A 353 -25.78 -9.17 31.03
N ARG A 354 -25.96 -10.35 30.44
CA ARG A 354 -26.50 -11.52 31.15
C ARG A 354 -25.40 -12.27 31.90
N THR A 355 -24.14 -11.94 31.64
CA THR A 355 -22.96 -12.63 32.18
C THR A 355 -21.82 -11.64 32.39
N ALA A 356 -20.95 -11.90 33.36
CA ALA A 356 -19.77 -11.06 33.65
C ALA A 356 -18.88 -10.83 32.42
N VAL A 357 -18.77 -11.83 31.53
CA VAL A 357 -18.04 -11.70 30.27
C VAL A 357 -18.63 -10.62 29.36
N GLN A 358 -19.96 -10.60 29.21
CA GLN A 358 -20.64 -9.60 28.38
C GLN A 358 -20.55 -8.19 28.99
N GLU A 359 -20.58 -8.08 30.31
CA GLU A 359 -20.37 -6.80 31.02
C GLU A 359 -18.95 -6.27 30.77
N LEU A 360 -17.93 -7.11 30.94
CA LEU A 360 -16.55 -6.71 30.68
C LEU A 360 -16.28 -6.34 29.22
N LEU A 361 -16.95 -6.98 28.26
CA LEU A 361 -16.86 -6.61 26.85
C LEU A 361 -17.54 -5.25 26.59
N ARG A 362 -18.74 -5.05 27.16
CA ARG A 362 -19.51 -3.81 27.08
C ARG A 362 -18.75 -2.60 27.65
N GLU A 363 -18.03 -2.80 28.76
CA GLU A 363 -17.20 -1.75 29.37
C GLU A 363 -15.98 -1.38 28.52
N ARG A 364 -15.47 -2.32 27.71
CA ARG A 364 -14.21 -2.15 26.98
C ARG A 364 -14.36 -1.47 25.63
N PHE A 365 -15.47 -1.64 24.94
CA PHE A 365 -15.67 -1.02 23.64
C PHE A 365 -17.13 -0.86 23.23
N GLU A 366 -17.39 0.24 22.51
CA GLU A 366 -18.60 0.48 21.73
C GLU A 366 -18.44 -0.05 20.30
N VAL A 367 -19.56 -0.34 19.64
CA VAL A 367 -19.58 -0.98 18.31
C VAL A 367 -20.41 -0.14 17.36
N THR A 368 -19.86 0.15 16.18
CA THR A 368 -20.57 0.75 15.06
C THR A 368 -20.43 -0.16 13.85
N VAL A 369 -21.56 -0.62 13.32
CA VAL A 369 -21.55 -1.39 12.07
C VAL A 369 -21.67 -0.44 10.90
N ALA A 370 -20.80 -0.59 9.90
CA ALA A 370 -20.90 0.09 8.62
C ALA A 370 -21.56 -0.86 7.61
N ASP A 371 -22.87 -0.73 7.40
CA ASP A 371 -23.62 -1.54 6.43
C ASP A 371 -23.23 -1.19 4.99
N ARG A 372 -22.71 0.03 4.77
CA ARG A 372 -22.08 0.48 3.54
C ARG A 372 -20.92 1.40 3.85
N LEU A 373 -19.78 1.17 3.21
CA LEU A 373 -18.55 1.95 3.32
C LEU A 373 -17.94 2.08 1.93
N ARG A 374 -17.52 3.30 1.55
CA ARG A 374 -16.68 3.54 0.36
C ARG A 374 -15.30 4.00 0.79
N GLU A 375 -14.27 3.31 0.30
CA GLU A 375 -12.88 3.75 0.41
C GLU A 375 -12.38 4.19 -0.97
N VAL A 376 -11.68 5.33 -1.04
CA VAL A 376 -10.90 5.71 -2.22
C VAL A 376 -9.42 5.57 -1.89
N ARG A 377 -8.70 4.80 -2.71
CA ARG A 377 -7.26 4.53 -2.55
C ARG A 377 -6.48 4.99 -3.77
N THR A 378 -5.47 5.80 -3.56
CA THR A 378 -4.61 6.35 -4.60
C THR A 378 -3.16 5.91 -4.44
N LEU A 379 -2.45 5.75 -5.56
CA LEU A 379 -1.00 5.52 -5.58
C LEU A 379 -0.29 6.86 -5.80
N LEU A 380 0.51 7.28 -4.81
CA LEU A 380 1.33 8.50 -4.92
C LEU A 380 2.60 8.24 -5.71
N GLY A 381 3.18 7.06 -5.51
CA GLY A 381 4.43 6.63 -6.12
C GLY A 381 4.93 5.36 -5.45
N PHE A 382 6.23 5.13 -5.54
CA PHE A 382 6.87 4.00 -4.87
C PHE A 382 8.34 4.30 -4.60
N SER A 383 8.96 3.54 -3.72
CA SER A 383 10.42 3.51 -3.55
C SER A 383 10.98 2.10 -3.77
N ARG A 384 12.31 1.97 -3.84
CA ARG A 384 13.02 0.70 -3.97
C ARG A 384 14.20 0.66 -3.01
N VAL A 385 14.73 -0.52 -2.75
CA VAL A 385 15.82 -0.80 -1.79
C VAL A 385 15.38 -0.56 -0.36
N THR A 386 14.99 0.67 -0.03
CA THR A 386 14.44 1.07 1.26
C THR A 386 13.16 1.90 1.07
N PRO A 387 12.13 1.71 1.91
CA PRO A 387 10.99 2.61 2.01
C PRO A 387 11.46 3.99 2.48
N SER A 388 11.34 5.01 1.63
CA SER A 388 11.57 6.41 2.01
C SER A 388 10.76 7.33 1.10
N LEU A 389 10.16 8.37 1.68
CA LEU A 389 9.46 9.40 0.91
C LEU A 389 10.45 10.36 0.21
N ASN A 390 11.68 10.46 0.71
CA ASN A 390 12.73 11.30 0.11
C ASN A 390 13.21 10.75 -1.25
N SER A 391 13.11 9.43 -1.44
CA SER A 391 13.45 8.76 -2.70
C SER A 391 12.20 8.29 -3.48
N LEU A 392 11.04 8.91 -3.22
CA LEU A 392 9.79 8.59 -3.88
C LEU A 392 9.90 8.80 -5.39
N VAL A 393 9.67 7.73 -6.16
CA VAL A 393 9.45 7.82 -7.59
C VAL A 393 7.97 8.08 -7.83
N PRO A 394 7.57 9.25 -8.36
CA PRO A 394 6.17 9.56 -8.61
C PRO A 394 5.60 8.69 -9.73
N VAL A 395 4.28 8.49 -9.68
CA VAL A 395 3.51 7.75 -10.69
C VAL A 395 3.57 8.37 -12.10
N THR A 396 3.86 9.67 -12.21
CA THR A 396 4.09 10.37 -13.48
C THR A 396 5.57 10.49 -13.85
N GLY A 397 5.87 10.40 -15.14
CA GLY A 397 7.21 10.56 -15.70
C GLY A 397 7.67 12.00 -15.95
N GLY A 398 6.84 13.02 -15.70
CA GLY A 398 7.12 14.44 -15.96
C GLY A 398 6.75 15.37 -14.78
N PRO A 399 6.95 16.71 -14.91
CA PRO A 399 6.60 17.66 -13.85
C PRO A 399 5.11 17.54 -13.48
N ARG A 400 4.87 17.47 -12.16
CA ARG A 400 3.62 17.21 -11.41
C ARG A 400 2.40 16.72 -12.20
N ALA A 401 1.92 15.52 -11.86
CA ALA A 401 0.60 15.06 -12.26
C ALA A 401 -0.48 15.97 -11.67
N SER A 402 -1.36 16.54 -12.49
CA SER A 402 -2.55 17.20 -11.98
C SER A 402 -3.51 16.21 -11.32
N TRP A 403 -3.42 14.91 -11.64
CA TRP A 403 -4.29 13.86 -11.15
C TRP A 403 -3.50 12.61 -10.75
N LEU A 404 -4.06 11.78 -9.87
CA LEU A 404 -3.44 10.53 -9.43
C LEU A 404 -4.29 9.30 -9.79
N PRO A 405 -3.66 8.14 -10.05
CA PRO A 405 -4.40 6.90 -10.27
C PRO A 405 -5.02 6.45 -8.94
N ALA A 406 -6.32 6.18 -8.94
CA ALA A 406 -7.03 5.69 -7.77
C ALA A 406 -8.05 4.62 -8.12
N VAL A 407 -8.48 3.89 -7.10
CA VAL A 407 -9.60 2.96 -7.15
C VAL A 407 -10.57 3.29 -6.04
N GLU A 408 -11.85 3.07 -6.30
CA GLU A 408 -12.88 3.08 -5.28
C GLU A 408 -13.29 1.65 -4.95
N VAL A 409 -13.48 1.40 -3.67
CA VAL A 409 -13.91 0.11 -3.14
C VAL A 409 -15.14 0.35 -2.29
N PHE A 410 -16.19 -0.40 -2.56
CA PHE A 410 -17.40 -0.42 -1.75
C PHE A 410 -17.43 -1.69 -0.93
N GLY A 411 -17.94 -1.57 0.30
CA GLY A 411 -17.86 -2.63 1.27
C GLY A 411 -18.76 -2.45 2.47
N GLU A 412 -18.56 -3.33 3.43
CA GLU A 412 -19.15 -3.31 4.77
C GLU A 412 -18.02 -3.37 5.81
N GLY A 413 -18.31 -3.05 7.07
CA GLY A 413 -17.31 -3.10 8.13
C GLY A 413 -17.86 -3.07 9.54
N ILE A 414 -16.97 -3.36 10.50
CA ILE A 414 -17.21 -3.29 11.93
C ILE A 414 -16.17 -2.35 12.53
N PHE A 415 -16.63 -1.27 13.14
CA PHE A 415 -15.81 -0.35 13.90
C PHE A 415 -16.00 -0.59 15.39
N LEU A 416 -14.90 -0.75 16.10
CA LEU A 416 -14.85 -0.86 17.56
C LEU A 416 -14.16 0.39 18.11
N SER A 417 -14.84 1.10 19.02
CA SER A 417 -14.29 2.24 19.76
C SER A 417 -14.03 1.81 21.20
N PHE A 418 -12.77 1.75 21.60
CA PHE A 418 -12.33 1.25 22.90
C PHE A 418 -12.41 2.34 23.97
N ASP A 419 -12.70 1.93 25.19
CA ASP A 419 -12.80 2.85 26.33
C ASP A 419 -11.44 3.47 26.66
N GLU A 420 -11.38 4.80 26.59
CA GLU A 420 -10.15 5.56 26.79
C GLU A 420 -9.64 5.48 28.22
N ASP A 421 -10.54 5.46 29.21
CA ASP A 421 -10.18 5.52 30.62
C ASP A 421 -9.59 4.16 31.07
N LEU A 422 -10.17 3.05 30.63
CA LEU A 422 -9.62 1.70 30.80
C LEU A 422 -8.28 1.52 30.08
N LEU A 423 -8.15 2.03 28.85
CA LEU A 423 -6.88 2.00 28.14
C LEU A 423 -5.81 2.81 28.87
N ALA A 424 -6.10 4.05 29.25
CA ALA A 424 -5.14 4.91 29.94
C ALA A 424 -4.67 4.30 31.28
N ALA A 425 -5.58 3.67 32.03
CA ALA A 425 -5.24 2.94 33.25
C ALA A 425 -4.30 1.76 32.97
N TRP A 426 -4.61 0.95 31.96
CA TRP A 426 -3.75 -0.18 31.54
C TRP A 426 -2.38 0.29 31.00
N GLU A 427 -2.34 1.38 30.23
CA GLU A 427 -1.10 2.01 29.73
C GLU A 427 -0.22 2.59 30.85
N ALA A 428 -0.79 2.81 32.04
CA ALA A 428 -0.06 3.32 33.19
C ALA A 428 0.81 2.26 33.88
N GLU A 429 0.51 0.98 33.66
CA GLU A 429 1.22 -0.14 34.28
C GLU A 429 2.71 -0.15 33.89
N PRO A 430 3.64 -0.25 34.87
CA PRO A 430 5.07 -0.20 34.60
C PRO A 430 5.55 -1.26 33.60
N SER A 431 5.04 -2.48 33.70
CA SER A 431 5.42 -3.60 32.80
C SER A 431 4.97 -3.37 31.36
N ILE A 432 3.85 -2.66 31.14
CA ILE A 432 3.37 -2.27 29.81
C ILE A 432 4.26 -1.19 29.21
N ARG A 433 4.60 -0.17 29.99
CA ARG A 433 5.48 0.92 29.57
C ARG A 433 6.88 0.41 29.21
N GLU A 434 7.45 -0.47 30.03
CA GLU A 434 8.77 -1.07 29.79
C GLU A 434 8.78 -1.89 28.49
N ARG A 435 7.76 -2.75 28.31
CA ARG A 435 7.63 -3.60 27.12
C ARG A 435 7.53 -2.78 25.83
N VAL A 436 6.73 -1.72 25.83
CA VAL A 436 6.54 -0.85 24.67
C VAL A 436 7.72 0.10 24.46
N ALA A 437 8.41 0.52 25.51
CA ALA A 437 9.66 1.29 25.39
C ALA A 437 10.71 0.52 24.58
N GLY A 438 10.82 -0.80 24.78
CA GLY A 438 11.69 -1.65 23.97
C GLY A 438 11.31 -1.66 22.48
N ILE A 439 10.02 -1.74 22.16
CA ILE A 439 9.53 -1.67 20.77
C ILE A 439 9.80 -0.27 20.17
N SER A 440 9.56 0.79 20.95
CA SER A 440 9.80 2.17 20.53
C SER A 440 11.29 2.44 20.27
N TRP A 441 12.19 1.85 21.05
CA TRP A 441 13.63 1.93 20.84
C TRP A 441 14.03 1.29 19.51
N GLU A 442 13.53 0.09 19.22
CA GLU A 442 13.78 -0.60 17.95
C GLU A 442 13.18 0.14 16.76
N LEU A 443 11.99 0.72 16.92
CA LEU A 443 11.37 1.59 15.93
C LEU A 443 12.26 2.79 15.59
N GLY A 444 12.93 3.38 16.58
CA GLY A 444 13.89 4.46 16.39
C GLY A 444 15.10 4.10 15.52
N GLN A 445 15.41 2.80 15.44
CA GLN A 445 16.54 2.28 14.65
C GLN A 445 16.09 1.59 13.35
N ALA A 446 14.77 1.47 13.13
CA ALA A 446 14.21 0.74 12.01
C ALA A 446 14.33 1.55 10.71
N PHE A 447 14.70 0.89 9.61
CA PHE A 447 14.71 1.51 8.29
C PHE A 447 13.31 1.98 7.81
N GLN A 448 12.23 1.52 8.47
CA GLN A 448 10.84 1.89 8.19
C GLN A 448 10.30 2.98 9.13
N GLN A 449 11.14 3.55 10.01
CA GLN A 449 10.74 4.50 11.04
C GLN A 449 9.88 5.63 10.47
N GLU A 450 10.33 6.28 9.40
CA GLU A 450 9.59 7.37 8.74
C GLU A 450 8.15 6.94 8.39
N ARG A 451 8.01 5.83 7.65
CA ARG A 451 6.69 5.30 7.26
C ARG A 451 5.82 4.99 8.48
N LEU A 452 6.37 4.33 9.48
CA LEU A 452 5.59 3.87 10.64
C LEU A 452 5.17 5.02 11.55
N LEU A 453 6.03 6.02 11.78
CA LEU A 453 5.66 7.25 12.50
C LEU A 453 4.57 8.04 11.76
N GLY A 454 4.56 8.00 10.43
CA GLY A 454 3.47 8.56 9.63
C GLY A 454 2.12 7.91 9.90
N VAL A 455 2.07 6.66 10.35
CA VAL A 455 0.84 5.90 10.69
C VAL A 455 0.51 5.99 12.18
N THR A 456 1.50 5.80 13.06
CA THR A 456 1.30 5.76 14.51
C THR A 456 1.25 7.16 15.16
N GLY A 457 1.71 8.18 14.46
CA GLY A 457 2.01 9.50 15.01
C GLY A 457 3.43 9.57 15.61
N PRO A 458 3.80 10.75 16.14
CA PRO A 458 5.17 11.04 16.60
C PRO A 458 5.61 10.23 17.82
N LYS A 459 4.66 9.61 18.54
CA LYS A 459 4.90 8.78 19.71
C LYS A 459 4.13 7.48 19.60
N LEU A 460 4.82 6.36 19.77
CA LEU A 460 4.19 5.04 19.86
C LEU A 460 3.49 4.89 21.23
N LEU A 461 2.16 4.83 21.22
CA LEU A 461 1.35 4.55 22.41
C LEU A 461 1.23 3.03 22.63
N PRO A 462 1.16 2.52 23.88
CA PRO A 462 1.01 1.07 24.12
C PRO A 462 -0.25 0.45 23.52
N ARG A 463 -1.35 1.20 23.40
CA ARG A 463 -2.55 0.76 22.69
C ARG A 463 -2.29 0.40 21.23
N MET A 464 -1.34 1.04 20.53
CA MET A 464 -1.12 0.81 19.11
C MET A 464 -0.78 -0.67 18.82
N PRO A 465 0.28 -1.28 19.40
CA PRO A 465 0.54 -2.70 19.18
C PRO A 465 -0.55 -3.63 19.74
N MET A 466 -1.28 -3.22 20.79
CA MET A 466 -2.41 -3.98 21.33
C MET A 466 -3.59 -4.02 20.35
N LEU A 467 -4.07 -2.86 19.89
CA LEU A 467 -5.19 -2.71 18.94
C LEU A 467 -4.86 -3.33 17.59
N HIS A 468 -3.60 -3.20 17.14
CA HIS A 468 -3.11 -3.85 15.93
C HIS A 468 -3.09 -5.38 16.04
N THR A 469 -2.67 -5.90 17.19
CA THR A 469 -2.72 -7.35 17.39
C THR A 469 -4.16 -7.86 17.52
N PHE A 470 -5.03 -7.07 18.17
CA PHE A 470 -6.46 -7.33 18.20
C PHE A 470 -7.04 -7.39 16.79
N SER A 471 -6.78 -6.39 15.94
CA SER A 471 -7.33 -6.31 14.57
C SER A 471 -6.88 -7.49 13.71
N HIS A 472 -5.63 -7.94 13.88
CA HIS A 472 -5.11 -9.14 13.24
C HIS A 472 -5.89 -10.41 13.60
N LEU A 473 -6.07 -10.66 14.91
CA LEU A 473 -6.83 -11.82 15.39
C LEU A 473 -8.31 -11.71 15.03
N PHE A 474 -8.86 -10.49 15.04
CA PHE A 474 -10.23 -10.20 14.66
C PHE A 474 -10.49 -10.47 13.17
N ILE A 475 -9.61 -10.02 12.27
CA ILE A 475 -9.70 -10.35 10.84
C ILE A 475 -9.68 -11.86 10.61
N ARG A 476 -8.81 -12.60 11.30
CA ARG A 476 -8.73 -14.07 11.16
C ARG A 476 -10.03 -14.74 11.59
N GLN A 477 -10.60 -14.29 12.71
CA GLN A 477 -11.86 -14.84 13.22
C GLN A 477 -13.05 -14.45 12.31
N LEU A 478 -13.15 -13.18 11.92
CA LEU A 478 -14.20 -12.70 11.04
C LEU A 478 -14.15 -13.35 9.66
N ALA A 479 -12.97 -13.58 9.09
CA ALA A 479 -12.83 -14.29 7.82
C ALA A 479 -13.44 -15.70 7.89
N PHE A 480 -13.24 -16.40 9.02
CA PHE A 480 -13.83 -17.71 9.26
C PHE A 480 -15.36 -17.65 9.39
N GLU A 481 -15.90 -16.66 10.10
CA GLU A 481 -17.34 -16.55 10.40
C GLU A 481 -18.17 -15.93 9.27
N SER A 482 -17.62 -14.95 8.56
CA SER A 482 -18.31 -14.22 7.47
C SER A 482 -18.15 -14.89 6.09
N GLY A 483 -17.22 -15.83 5.95
CA GLY A 483 -16.92 -16.51 4.69
C GLY A 483 -16.04 -15.70 3.71
N TYR A 484 -15.64 -14.48 4.07
CA TYR A 484 -14.66 -13.71 3.31
C TYR A 484 -13.26 -14.32 3.43
N GLY A 485 -12.50 -14.28 2.34
CA GLY A 485 -11.07 -14.61 2.41
C GLY A 485 -10.33 -13.55 3.23
N ILE A 486 -9.34 -13.96 4.03
CA ILE A 486 -8.53 -13.02 4.86
C ILE A 486 -7.99 -11.85 4.02
N ALA A 487 -7.49 -12.14 2.81
CA ALA A 487 -6.93 -11.13 1.90
C ALA A 487 -7.96 -10.11 1.33
N SER A 488 -9.26 -10.34 1.56
CA SER A 488 -10.35 -9.43 1.18
C SER A 488 -10.87 -8.58 2.35
N LEU A 489 -10.34 -8.81 3.55
CA LEU A 489 -10.57 -7.97 4.72
C LEU A 489 -9.33 -7.12 4.99
N GLN A 490 -9.55 -5.89 5.44
CA GLN A 490 -8.50 -4.94 5.78
C GLN A 490 -8.84 -4.22 7.08
N GLU A 491 -7.79 -3.82 7.78
CA GLU A 491 -7.91 -2.98 8.98
C GLU A 491 -7.58 -1.51 8.71
N ARG A 492 -8.15 -0.65 9.55
CA ARG A 492 -7.70 0.71 9.83
C ARG A 492 -7.62 0.86 11.35
N ILE A 493 -6.50 1.37 11.85
CA ILE A 493 -6.25 1.47 13.29
C ILE A 493 -6.12 2.93 13.69
N TYR A 494 -6.99 3.36 14.59
CA TYR A 494 -7.04 4.70 15.14
C TYR A 494 -6.41 4.66 16.54
N ALA A 495 -5.10 4.86 16.62
CA ALA A 495 -4.33 4.74 17.87
C ALA A 495 -3.34 5.89 18.07
N ARG A 496 -3.55 7.02 17.38
CA ARG A 496 -2.67 8.19 17.46
C ARG A 496 -2.86 8.97 18.76
N PRO A 497 -1.80 9.62 19.27
CA PRO A 497 -1.94 10.64 20.30
C PRO A 497 -2.83 11.79 19.79
N GLY A 498 -3.89 12.10 20.51
CA GLY A 498 -4.75 13.27 20.29
C GLY A 498 -4.61 14.31 21.40
N GLY A 499 -5.06 15.55 21.12
CA GLY A 499 -4.91 16.68 22.05
C GLY A 499 -5.74 16.57 23.33
N ARG A 500 -7.05 16.32 23.23
CA ARG A 500 -7.96 16.15 24.39
C ARG A 500 -8.12 14.70 24.84
N ARG A 501 -8.26 13.78 23.87
CA ARG A 501 -8.29 12.32 24.06
C ARG A 501 -7.51 11.69 22.92
N HIS A 502 -6.86 10.58 23.20
CA HIS A 502 -6.17 9.81 22.18
C HIS A 502 -7.18 9.02 21.33
N GLN A 503 -6.76 8.59 20.13
CA GLN A 503 -7.58 7.68 19.35
C GLN A 503 -7.49 6.27 19.95
N ALA A 504 -8.59 5.54 19.90
CA ALA A 504 -8.71 4.19 20.46
C ALA A 504 -9.70 3.36 19.65
N GLY A 505 -9.41 3.07 18.38
CA GLY A 505 -10.35 2.34 17.54
C GLY A 505 -9.73 1.40 16.53
N VAL A 506 -10.53 0.41 16.14
CA VAL A 506 -10.22 -0.55 15.08
C VAL A 506 -11.42 -0.62 14.14
N LEU A 507 -11.20 -0.36 12.86
CA LEU A 507 -12.16 -0.65 11.80
C LEU A 507 -11.66 -1.87 11.02
N VAL A 508 -12.47 -2.92 10.92
CA VAL A 508 -12.25 -4.02 9.97
C VAL A 508 -13.33 -3.95 8.90
N TYR A 509 -12.92 -3.93 7.64
CA TYR A 509 -13.82 -3.72 6.50
C TYR A 509 -13.39 -4.54 5.28
N THR A 510 -14.31 -4.74 4.35
CA THR A 510 -14.03 -5.44 3.08
C THR A 510 -13.26 -4.52 2.13
N SER A 511 -12.14 -5.00 1.60
CA SER A 511 -11.21 -4.26 0.71
C SER A 511 -11.21 -4.73 -0.75
N ALA A 512 -12.01 -5.75 -1.08
CA ALA A 512 -12.21 -6.22 -2.44
C ALA A 512 -13.70 -6.10 -2.82
N GLY A 513 -14.03 -5.08 -3.60
CA GLY A 513 -15.35 -4.94 -4.21
C GLY A 513 -15.42 -5.73 -5.51
N ASP A 514 -15.49 -7.06 -5.45
CA ASP A 514 -16.10 -7.77 -6.57
C ASP A 514 -17.60 -7.46 -6.60
N THR A 515 -18.13 -7.37 -7.80
CA THR A 515 -19.50 -6.95 -8.16
C THR A 515 -20.62 -7.83 -7.58
N GLN A 516 -20.33 -8.72 -6.63
CA GLN A 516 -21.32 -9.38 -5.80
C GLN A 516 -21.56 -8.49 -4.59
N GLY A 517 -22.72 -7.84 -4.56
CA GLY A 517 -23.13 -7.05 -3.40
C GLY A 517 -22.90 -7.82 -2.11
N THR A 518 -22.34 -7.14 -1.11
CA THR A 518 -22.12 -7.69 0.22
C THR A 518 -23.47 -8.22 0.72
N LEU A 519 -23.57 -9.53 0.97
CA LEU A 519 -24.82 -10.13 1.48
C LEU A 519 -25.03 -9.82 2.98
N GLY A 520 -24.37 -8.77 3.50
CA GLY A 520 -24.38 -8.41 4.91
C GLY A 520 -23.57 -9.37 5.80
N GLY A 521 -22.66 -10.16 5.23
CA GLY A 521 -21.98 -11.24 5.94
C GLY A 521 -21.06 -10.74 7.06
N LEU A 522 -20.30 -9.67 6.81
CA LEU A 522 -19.43 -9.05 7.81
C LEU A 522 -20.24 -8.13 8.73
N ALA A 523 -21.15 -7.31 8.20
CA ALA A 523 -21.98 -6.41 9.00
C ALA A 523 -22.82 -7.17 10.05
N ALA A 524 -23.31 -8.37 9.71
CA ALA A 524 -24.05 -9.22 10.64
C ALA A 524 -23.22 -9.68 11.85
N GLN A 525 -21.91 -9.89 11.68
CA GLN A 525 -21.01 -10.28 12.80
C GLN A 525 -20.80 -9.15 13.80
N GLY A 526 -21.13 -7.90 13.45
CA GLY A 526 -21.05 -6.78 14.37
C GLY A 526 -22.18 -6.75 15.41
N ALA A 527 -23.22 -7.57 15.30
CA ALA A 527 -24.28 -7.63 16.30
C ALA A 527 -23.73 -8.08 17.67
N PRO A 528 -24.26 -7.59 18.81
CA PRO A 528 -23.63 -7.79 20.12
C PRO A 528 -23.40 -9.25 20.51
N GLU A 529 -24.36 -10.15 20.21
CA GLU A 529 -24.23 -11.57 20.52
C GLU A 529 -23.17 -12.28 19.67
N PRO A 530 -23.24 -12.26 18.31
CA PRO A 530 -22.16 -12.77 17.46
C PRO A 530 -20.80 -12.17 17.82
N LEU A 531 -20.71 -10.86 17.95
CA LEU A 531 -19.46 -10.16 18.22
C LEU A 531 -18.82 -10.60 19.55
N ALA A 532 -19.62 -10.80 20.60
CA ALA A 532 -19.09 -11.31 21.86
C ALA A 532 -18.48 -12.71 21.69
N GLU A 533 -19.11 -13.58 20.92
CA GLU A 533 -18.58 -14.91 20.60
C GLU A 533 -17.30 -14.81 19.76
N THR A 534 -17.29 -13.98 18.71
CA THR A 534 -16.12 -13.68 17.89
C THR A 534 -14.94 -13.22 18.75
N VAL A 535 -15.19 -12.28 19.69
CA VAL A 535 -14.14 -11.76 20.59
C VAL A 535 -13.65 -12.83 21.56
N LEU A 536 -14.52 -13.71 22.07
CA LEU A 536 -14.04 -14.81 22.91
C LEU A 536 -13.17 -15.80 22.13
N ARG A 537 -13.59 -16.17 20.92
CA ARG A 537 -12.83 -17.09 20.05
C ARG A 537 -11.50 -16.50 19.62
N LEU A 538 -11.43 -15.20 19.30
CA LEU A 538 -10.17 -14.57 18.95
C LEU A 538 -9.22 -14.49 20.15
N LEU A 539 -9.72 -14.26 21.37
CA LEU A 539 -8.90 -14.24 22.60
C LEU A 539 -8.39 -15.65 22.95
N GLU A 540 -9.23 -16.67 22.79
CA GLU A 540 -8.81 -18.08 22.91
C GLU A 540 -7.71 -18.41 21.90
N SER A 541 -7.89 -18.07 20.62
CA SER A 541 -6.87 -18.27 19.59
C SER A 541 -5.60 -17.47 19.89
N GLY A 542 -5.72 -16.25 20.42
CA GLY A 542 -4.60 -15.41 20.80
C GLY A 542 -3.80 -15.99 21.96
N SER A 543 -4.42 -16.79 22.81
CA SER A 543 -3.80 -17.43 23.99
C SER A 543 -2.84 -18.57 23.65
N TRP A 544 -2.91 -19.11 22.42
CA TRP A 544 -2.09 -20.26 22.01
C TRP A 544 -1.24 -19.98 20.76
N CYS A 545 0.03 -20.38 20.81
CA CYS A 545 0.89 -20.44 19.63
C CYS A 545 1.69 -21.74 19.63
N SER A 546 1.72 -22.44 18.50
CA SER A 546 2.49 -23.68 18.34
C SER A 546 4.01 -23.49 18.52
N ASN A 547 4.48 -22.24 18.45
CA ASN A 547 5.88 -21.87 18.62
C ASN A 547 6.19 -21.36 20.04
N ASP A 548 5.26 -21.46 20.99
CA ASP A 548 5.56 -21.15 22.39
C ASP A 548 6.49 -22.21 23.01
N PRO A 549 7.37 -21.82 23.95
CA PRO A 549 7.57 -20.48 24.50
C PRO A 549 8.45 -19.55 23.64
N LEU A 550 9.07 -20.06 22.56
CA LEU A 550 9.96 -19.26 21.71
C LEU A 550 9.25 -18.04 21.10
N CYS A 551 7.96 -18.12 20.82
CA CYS A 551 7.17 -17.00 20.34
C CYS A 551 6.87 -15.98 21.44
N SER A 552 6.45 -16.41 22.63
CA SER A 552 6.02 -15.51 23.72
C SER A 552 7.19 -14.90 24.51
N GLU A 553 8.31 -15.60 24.65
CA GLU A 553 9.43 -15.23 25.52
C GLU A 553 10.61 -14.57 24.79
N HIS A 554 10.74 -14.76 23.48
CA HIS A 554 11.81 -14.06 22.75
C HIS A 554 11.49 -12.58 22.57
N GLY A 555 12.56 -11.77 22.54
CA GLY A 555 12.51 -10.36 22.19
C GLY A 555 12.21 -10.11 20.70
N ALA A 556 12.93 -9.16 20.12
CA ALA A 556 12.66 -8.54 18.83
C ALA A 556 12.62 -9.55 17.67
N ARG A 557 11.50 -9.64 16.93
CA ARG A 557 11.29 -10.54 15.78
C ARG A 557 10.58 -9.82 14.64
N GLY A 558 10.50 -10.47 13.47
CA GLY A 558 9.77 -9.95 12.30
C GLY A 558 10.50 -8.81 11.56
N PRO A 559 9.81 -8.14 10.61
CA PRO A 559 10.39 -7.04 9.84
C PRO A 559 10.91 -5.94 10.76
N ALA A 560 12.17 -5.53 10.55
CA ALA A 560 12.90 -4.56 11.38
C ALA A 560 12.96 -4.89 12.89
N ALA A 561 12.72 -6.15 13.26
CA ALA A 561 12.65 -6.62 14.65
C ALA A 561 11.52 -5.99 15.50
N LEU A 562 10.48 -5.43 14.87
CA LEU A 562 9.43 -4.66 15.53
C LEU A 562 8.28 -5.48 16.12
N ASN A 563 8.30 -6.80 15.97
CA ASN A 563 7.31 -7.70 16.55
C ASN A 563 7.88 -8.37 17.80
N ARG A 564 6.99 -8.66 18.76
CA ARG A 564 7.30 -9.47 19.93
C ARG A 564 6.59 -10.82 19.82
N ALA A 565 5.58 -11.08 20.65
CA ALA A 565 4.83 -12.33 20.66
C ALA A 565 3.88 -12.46 19.45
N ALA A 566 4.46 -12.48 18.25
CA ALA A 566 3.78 -12.45 16.96
C ALA A 566 4.59 -13.19 15.89
N CYS A 567 3.95 -14.15 15.21
CA CYS A 567 4.54 -14.93 14.13
C CYS A 567 3.47 -15.43 13.14
N HIS A 568 3.90 -16.05 12.03
CA HIS A 568 2.98 -16.58 11.01
C HIS A 568 1.97 -17.60 11.55
N ALA A 569 2.29 -18.30 12.65
CA ALA A 569 1.39 -19.28 13.24
C ALA A 569 0.23 -18.65 14.02
N CYS A 570 0.41 -17.45 14.60
CA CYS A 570 -0.58 -16.84 15.50
C CYS A 570 -1.20 -15.55 14.96
N THR A 571 -0.39 -14.56 14.56
CA THR A 571 -0.88 -13.19 14.36
C THR A 571 -0.68 -12.64 12.96
N LEU A 572 0.31 -13.07 12.17
CA LEU A 572 0.59 -12.40 10.88
C LEU A 572 -0.54 -12.60 9.86
N LEU A 573 -0.79 -11.56 9.07
CA LEU A 573 -1.79 -11.49 8.01
C LEU A 573 -1.12 -11.34 6.62
N PRO A 574 -1.86 -11.59 5.52
CA PRO A 574 -1.45 -11.16 4.19
C PRO A 574 -1.16 -9.65 4.15
N GLU A 575 -0.17 -9.23 3.37
CA GLU A 575 0.23 -7.81 3.26
C GLU A 575 -0.92 -6.89 2.82
N THR A 576 -1.88 -7.40 2.05
CA THR A 576 -3.04 -6.63 1.56
C THR A 576 -4.05 -6.28 2.67
N SER A 577 -3.98 -6.95 3.82
CA SER A 577 -4.93 -6.79 4.93
C SER A 577 -4.43 -5.84 6.03
N CYS A 578 -3.11 -5.63 6.12
CA CYS A 578 -2.47 -4.89 7.21
C CYS A 578 -1.85 -3.58 6.70
N GLU A 579 -2.32 -2.44 7.21
CA GLU A 579 -1.84 -1.11 6.81
C GLU A 579 -0.39 -0.85 7.24
N THR A 580 -0.02 -1.32 8.44
CA THR A 580 1.33 -1.13 9.01
C THR A 580 2.35 -2.13 8.47
N GLY A 581 1.92 -3.18 7.78
CA GLY A 581 2.79 -4.17 7.12
C GLY A 581 3.35 -5.22 8.07
N ASN A 582 2.53 -5.81 8.93
CA ASN A 582 2.91 -6.85 9.89
C ASN A 582 4.04 -6.43 10.86
N THR A 583 4.03 -5.18 11.33
CA THR A 583 5.00 -4.62 12.29
C THR A 583 4.30 -4.14 13.55
N LEU A 584 4.99 -3.98 14.69
CA LEU A 584 4.38 -3.52 15.94
C LEU A 584 3.27 -4.46 16.43
N LEU A 585 3.53 -5.77 16.43
CA LEU A 585 2.58 -6.80 16.90
C LEU A 585 3.07 -7.48 18.18
N ASP A 586 2.16 -7.69 19.12
CA ASP A 586 2.44 -8.32 20.40
C ASP A 586 1.18 -8.84 21.10
N ARG A 587 0.90 -10.14 21.00
CA ARG A 587 -0.31 -10.71 21.62
C ARG A 587 -0.29 -10.68 23.14
N VAL A 588 0.89 -10.57 23.79
CA VAL A 588 0.96 -10.48 25.26
C VAL A 588 0.29 -9.20 25.77
N LEU A 589 0.33 -8.09 25.01
CA LEU A 589 -0.41 -6.87 25.37
C LEU A 589 -1.93 -7.07 25.33
N LEU A 590 -2.41 -8.05 24.57
CA LEU A 590 -3.81 -8.40 24.44
C LEU A 590 -4.26 -9.40 25.53
N ILE A 591 -3.58 -10.55 25.62
CA ILE A 591 -3.99 -11.70 26.44
C ILE A 591 -3.33 -11.76 27.82
N GLY A 592 -2.20 -11.08 28.00
CA GLY A 592 -1.37 -11.16 29.20
C GLY A 592 -0.37 -12.32 29.18
N GLY A 593 0.56 -12.32 30.12
CA GLY A 593 1.55 -13.39 30.31
C GLY A 593 2.89 -12.86 30.83
N ASN A 594 3.65 -13.73 31.51
CA ASN A 594 5.02 -13.43 31.99
C ASN A 594 5.14 -12.13 32.81
N GLY A 595 4.18 -11.87 33.71
CA GLY A 595 4.16 -10.66 34.55
C GLY A 595 3.67 -9.39 33.85
N VAL A 596 3.21 -9.50 32.60
CA VAL A 596 2.61 -8.40 31.84
C VAL A 596 1.08 -8.58 31.82
N PRO A 597 0.29 -7.62 32.32
CA PRO A 597 -1.16 -7.71 32.32
C PRO A 597 -1.74 -7.43 30.93
N GLY A 598 -2.51 -8.38 30.38
CA GLY A 598 -3.17 -8.18 29.09
C GLY A 598 -4.38 -7.27 29.21
N PHE A 599 -4.66 -6.45 28.20
CA PHE A 599 -5.86 -5.60 28.22
C PHE A 599 -7.14 -6.43 28.37
N PHE A 600 -7.25 -7.58 27.69
CA PHE A 600 -8.42 -8.47 27.78
C PHE A 600 -8.27 -9.59 28.80
N GLN A 601 -7.21 -9.61 29.62
CA GLN A 601 -6.99 -10.65 30.61
C GLN A 601 -8.19 -10.86 31.56
N PRO A 602 -8.87 -9.81 32.07
CA PRO A 602 -10.07 -10.00 32.90
C PRO A 602 -11.23 -10.72 32.18
N VAL A 603 -11.37 -10.52 30.86
CA VAL A 603 -12.39 -11.20 30.04
C VAL A 603 -12.07 -12.69 29.93
N ILE A 604 -10.78 -13.02 29.71
CA ILE A 604 -10.30 -14.40 29.62
C ILE A 604 -10.53 -15.12 30.95
N GLU A 605 -10.14 -14.51 32.07
CA GLU A 605 -10.33 -15.06 33.41
C GLU A 605 -11.82 -15.31 33.72
N ALA A 606 -12.69 -14.34 33.43
CA ALA A 606 -14.14 -14.50 33.60
C ALA A 606 -14.72 -15.62 32.71
N ALA A 607 -14.22 -15.79 31.48
CA ALA A 607 -14.65 -16.85 30.58
C ALA A 607 -14.21 -18.24 31.07
N LEU A 608 -12.98 -18.37 31.55
CA LEU A 608 -12.46 -19.61 32.13
C LEU A 608 -13.22 -20.01 33.40
N ASP A 609 -13.51 -19.04 34.27
CA ASP A 609 -14.31 -19.25 35.48
C ASP A 609 -15.72 -19.74 35.14
N ARG A 610 -16.36 -19.14 34.13
CA ARG A 610 -17.67 -19.57 33.64
C ARG A 610 -17.62 -20.98 33.06
N ALA A 611 -16.60 -21.30 32.25
CA ALA A 611 -16.42 -22.63 31.70
C ALA A 611 -16.22 -23.68 32.80
N ALA A 612 -15.42 -23.36 33.83
CA ALA A 612 -15.20 -24.22 34.98
C ALA A 612 -16.47 -24.47 35.81
N ARG A 613 -17.30 -23.44 36.05
CA ARG A 613 -18.61 -23.58 36.71
C ARG A 613 -19.57 -24.44 35.89
N THR A 614 -19.60 -24.24 34.58
CA THR A 614 -20.44 -25.01 33.65
C THR A 614 -20.05 -26.48 33.64
N ALA A 615 -18.74 -26.79 33.57
CA ALA A 615 -18.23 -28.16 33.64
C ALA A 615 -18.54 -28.85 34.99
N ARG A 616 -18.73 -28.07 36.06
CA ARG A 616 -19.13 -28.57 37.39
C ARG A 616 -20.65 -28.64 37.59
N GLY A 617 -21.45 -28.27 36.60
CA GLY A 617 -22.93 -28.24 36.70
C GLY A 617 -23.47 -27.11 37.57
N GLN A 618 -22.71 -26.03 37.74
CA GLN A 618 -23.03 -24.89 38.61
C GLN A 618 -23.42 -23.62 37.81
N ALA A 619 -23.77 -23.79 36.53
CA ALA A 619 -24.04 -22.68 35.60
C ALA A 619 -25.43 -22.08 35.76
#